data_AF-A0A2T1EMZ8-F1
#
_entry.id   AF-A0A2T1EMZ8-F1
#
_cell.length_a   1.000
_cell.length_b   1.000
_cell.length_c   1.000
_cell.angle_alpha   90.00
_cell.angle_beta   90.00
_cell.angle_gamma   90.00
#
_symmetry.space_group_name_H-M   'P 1'
#
loop_
_entity.id
_entity.type
_entity.pdbx_description
1 polymer ?
#
loop_
_entity_poly.entity_id
_entity_poly.type
_entity_poly.pdbx_seq_one_letter_code
_entity_poly.pdbx_strand_id
1 'polypeptide(L)'
;MNTWQAIAKISPHELVESRLQLHYAIQLLAATGAALAEALPDYSHTSLAWHSGLDVFVGAAIRATTPFQVALDPVSLTLMLLDQQSETTITLPLAGKTMVEGLHWLQQELSHLGADASKLVFLGMVQKWQF
;
A
#
# COMPACT_ATOMS: atom_id res chain seq x y z
N MET A 1 21.84 -10.18 -20.70
CA MET A 1 20.57 -10.51 -21.40
C MET A 1 19.62 -11.01 -20.33
N ASN A 2 18.52 -10.31 -20.06
CA ASN A 2 17.54 -10.78 -19.08
C ASN A 2 16.69 -11.86 -19.73
N THR A 3 16.91 -13.11 -19.33
CA THR A 3 16.08 -14.24 -19.74
C THR A 3 14.74 -14.11 -19.03
N TRP A 4 13.70 -13.73 -19.76
CA TRP A 4 12.34 -13.71 -19.25
C TRP A 4 11.94 -15.13 -18.82
N GLN A 5 11.49 -15.27 -17.57
CA GLN A 5 11.02 -16.54 -17.01
C GLN A 5 9.48 -16.50 -16.88
N ALA A 6 8.82 -17.54 -17.38
CA ALA A 6 7.39 -17.70 -17.16
C ALA A 6 7.12 -18.01 -15.68
N ILE A 7 6.35 -17.14 -15.02
CA ILE A 7 6.05 -17.22 -13.58
C ILE A 7 5.01 -18.31 -13.28
N ALA A 8 4.03 -18.51 -14.16
CA ALA A 8 3.04 -19.59 -14.09
C ALA A 8 2.30 -19.77 -15.42
N LYS A 9 1.54 -20.87 -15.56
CA LYS A 9 0.58 -21.10 -16.65
C LYS A 9 -0.87 -20.90 -16.17
N ILE A 10 -1.13 -19.83 -15.41
CA ILE A 10 -2.47 -19.48 -14.95
C ILE A 10 -3.12 -18.54 -15.97
N SER A 11 -4.37 -18.79 -16.35
CA SER A 11 -5.12 -17.87 -17.22
C SER A 11 -5.31 -16.51 -16.53
N PRO A 12 -5.06 -15.38 -17.21
CA PRO A 12 -5.34 -14.06 -16.64
C PRO A 12 -6.80 -13.87 -16.18
N HIS A 13 -7.74 -14.63 -16.74
CA HIS A 13 -9.15 -14.64 -16.34
C HIS A 13 -9.37 -15.23 -14.95
N GLU A 14 -8.55 -16.21 -14.54
CA GLU A 14 -8.62 -16.81 -13.19
C GLU A 14 -8.08 -15.85 -12.12
N LEU A 15 -7.31 -14.84 -12.52
CA LEU A 15 -6.69 -13.86 -11.63
C LEU A 15 -7.48 -12.55 -11.52
N VAL A 16 -8.69 -12.47 -12.10
CA VAL A 16 -9.46 -11.21 -12.14
C VAL A 16 -9.74 -10.67 -10.74
N GLU A 17 -10.28 -11.50 -9.86
CA GLU A 17 -10.62 -11.09 -8.49
C GLU A 17 -9.38 -10.72 -7.68
N SER A 18 -8.34 -11.56 -7.71
CA SER A 18 -7.08 -11.26 -7.01
C SER A 18 -6.42 -9.98 -7.51
N ARG A 19 -6.42 -9.73 -8.83
CA ARG A 19 -5.88 -8.50 -9.42
C ARG A 19 -6.69 -7.28 -8.98
N LEU A 20 -8.02 -7.40 -8.92
CA LEU A 20 -8.90 -6.31 -8.51
C LEU A 20 -8.70 -5.98 -7.03
N GLN A 21 -8.65 -6.99 -6.16
CA GLN A 21 -8.35 -6.82 -4.74
C GLN A 21 -6.98 -6.18 -4.51
N LEU A 22 -5.95 -6.68 -5.21
CA LEU A 22 -4.60 -6.11 -5.14
C LEU A 22 -4.56 -4.66 -5.64
N HIS A 23 -5.24 -4.36 -6.76
CA HIS A 23 -5.34 -3.01 -7.31
C HIS A 23 -5.88 -2.03 -6.27
N TYR A 24 -6.97 -2.41 -5.59
CA TYR A 24 -7.56 -1.61 -4.54
C TYR A 24 -6.62 -1.48 -3.33
N ALA A 25 -6.06 -2.58 -2.82
CA ALA A 25 -5.15 -2.54 -1.68
C ALA A 25 -3.93 -1.62 -1.92
N ILE A 26 -3.36 -1.65 -3.13
CA ILE A 26 -2.24 -0.79 -3.55
C ILE A 26 -2.59 0.70 -3.50
N GLN A 27 -3.86 1.09 -3.72
CA GLN A 27 -4.26 2.50 -3.67
C GLN A 27 -4.04 3.13 -2.29
N LEU A 28 -4.05 2.34 -1.20
CA LEU A 28 -3.74 2.84 0.15
C LEU A 28 -2.28 3.32 0.25
N LEU A 29 -1.34 2.59 -0.35
CA LEU A 29 0.08 2.95 -0.36
C LEU A 29 0.31 4.19 -1.23
N ALA A 30 -0.26 4.19 -2.44
CA ALA A 30 -0.14 5.32 -3.37
C ALA A 30 -0.75 6.61 -2.81
N ALA A 31 -1.92 6.52 -2.17
CA ALA A 31 -2.56 7.65 -1.49
C ALA A 31 -1.68 8.21 -0.37
N THR A 32 -1.00 7.34 0.38
CA THR A 32 -0.07 7.77 1.43
C THR A 32 1.11 8.55 0.86
N GLY A 33 1.74 8.01 -0.19
CA GLY A 33 2.83 8.69 -0.88
C GLY A 33 2.39 10.06 -1.41
N ALA A 34 1.25 10.11 -2.10
CA ALA A 34 0.70 11.36 -2.65
C ALA A 34 0.37 12.41 -1.58
N ALA A 35 -0.10 11.98 -0.40
CA ALA A 35 -0.53 12.89 0.66
C ALA A 35 0.61 13.37 1.57
N LEU A 36 1.59 12.50 1.85
CA LEU A 36 2.52 12.68 2.98
C LEU A 36 4.00 12.61 2.60
N ALA A 37 4.35 12.03 1.45
CA ALA A 37 5.76 11.99 1.04
C ALA A 37 6.23 13.36 0.55
N GLU A 38 7.55 13.55 0.55
CA GLU A 38 8.15 14.72 -0.09
C GLU A 38 7.86 14.66 -1.59
N ALA A 39 7.21 15.71 -2.12
CA ALA A 39 6.87 15.77 -3.53
C ALA A 39 8.13 15.85 -4.40
N LEU A 40 8.24 14.93 -5.35
CA LEU A 40 9.33 14.87 -6.32
C LEU A 40 8.86 15.33 -7.70
N PRO A 41 9.71 16.02 -8.50
CA PRO A 41 9.32 16.57 -9.80
C PRO A 41 8.79 15.55 -10.81
N ASP A 42 9.19 14.29 -10.68
CA ASP A 42 8.81 13.18 -11.55
C ASP A 42 7.63 12.35 -11.01
N TYR A 43 7.00 12.80 -9.92
CA TYR A 43 5.90 12.09 -9.23
C TYR A 43 6.25 10.71 -8.64
N SER A 44 7.54 10.34 -8.59
CA SER A 44 7.98 9.03 -8.06
C SER A 44 7.66 8.82 -6.57
N HIS A 45 7.38 9.88 -5.82
CA HIS A 45 6.87 9.82 -4.44
C HIS A 45 5.50 9.10 -4.30
N THR A 46 4.78 8.90 -5.40
CA THR A 46 3.53 8.11 -5.47
C THR A 46 3.73 6.67 -5.94
N SER A 47 4.94 6.33 -6.37
CA SER A 47 5.28 5.01 -6.90
C SER A 47 5.46 3.97 -5.79
N LEU A 48 5.41 2.70 -6.19
CA LEU A 48 5.69 1.57 -5.32
C LEU A 48 6.94 0.84 -5.81
N ALA A 49 7.77 0.43 -4.86
CA ALA A 49 8.92 -0.45 -5.11
C ALA A 49 8.64 -1.86 -4.59
N TRP A 50 9.32 -2.85 -5.17
CA TRP A 50 9.38 -4.20 -4.60
C TRP A 50 10.51 -4.29 -3.60
N HIS A 51 10.22 -4.76 -2.38
CA HIS A 51 11.22 -5.04 -1.36
C HIS A 51 11.53 -6.53 -1.31
N SER A 52 12.60 -6.95 -2.00
CA SER A 52 12.95 -8.36 -2.19
C SER A 52 13.32 -9.12 -0.91
N GLY A 53 13.69 -8.43 0.17
CA GLY A 53 13.97 -9.10 1.45
C GLY A 53 12.72 -9.52 2.21
N LEU A 54 11.58 -8.90 1.89
CA LEU A 54 10.29 -9.11 2.56
C LEU A 54 9.23 -9.68 1.61
N ASP A 55 9.47 -9.61 0.31
CA ASP A 55 8.52 -9.94 -0.76
C ASP A 55 7.21 -9.14 -0.68
N VAL A 56 7.35 -7.83 -0.50
CA VAL A 56 6.23 -6.89 -0.35
C VAL A 56 6.37 -5.68 -1.28
N PHE A 57 5.26 -5.02 -1.60
CA PHE A 57 5.27 -3.67 -2.15
C PHE A 57 5.52 -2.66 -1.04
N VAL A 58 6.34 -1.65 -1.29
CA VAL A 58 6.64 -0.57 -0.34
C VAL A 58 6.49 0.79 -1.02
N GLY A 59 5.84 1.73 -0.34
CA GLY A 59 5.73 3.13 -0.77
C GLY A 59 6.94 3.99 -0.37
N ALA A 60 6.85 5.29 -0.66
CA ALA A 60 7.87 6.25 -0.23
C ALA A 60 8.01 6.34 1.29
N ALA A 61 9.22 6.66 1.76
CA ALA A 61 9.46 6.96 3.17
C ALA A 61 8.75 8.26 3.58
N ILE A 62 8.00 8.19 4.67
CA ILE A 62 7.25 9.30 5.22
C ILE A 62 8.02 9.93 6.37
N ARG A 63 8.26 11.23 6.28
CA ARG A 63 8.86 12.02 7.36
C ARG A 63 7.76 12.42 8.34
N ALA A 64 7.80 11.86 9.54
CA ALA A 64 6.94 12.20 10.66
C ALA A 64 7.79 12.24 11.95
N THR A 65 7.16 12.45 13.11
CA THR A 65 7.85 12.35 14.40
C THR A 65 8.56 11.00 14.54
N THR A 66 7.89 9.93 14.10
CA THR A 66 8.48 8.60 13.92
C THR A 66 8.45 8.26 12.44
N PRO A 67 9.59 8.27 11.71
CA PRO A 67 9.61 7.95 10.29
C PRO A 67 9.20 6.51 9.99
N PHE A 68 8.49 6.30 8.89
CA PHE A 68 7.96 4.99 8.50
C PHE A 68 7.79 4.84 6.99
N GLN A 69 7.50 3.61 6.55
CA GLN A 69 6.99 3.30 5.21
C GLN A 69 5.70 2.48 5.31
N VAL A 70 4.80 2.65 4.35
CA VAL A 70 3.63 1.77 4.20
C VAL A 70 3.98 0.68 3.19
N ALA A 71 3.67 -0.57 3.54
CA ALA A 71 3.93 -1.74 2.72
C ALA A 71 2.70 -2.64 2.59
N LEU A 72 2.67 -3.49 1.56
CA LEU A 72 1.61 -4.45 1.28
C LEU A 72 2.21 -5.77 0.86
N ASP A 73 1.88 -6.83 1.59
CA ASP A 73 2.10 -8.20 1.15
C ASP A 73 1.00 -8.57 0.15
N PRO A 74 1.33 -8.82 -1.13
CA PRO A 74 0.34 -9.13 -2.15
C PRO A 74 -0.23 -10.54 -2.05
N VAL A 75 0.41 -11.46 -1.32
CA VAL A 75 -0.02 -12.85 -1.17
C VAL A 75 -1.08 -12.96 -0.07
N SER A 76 -0.79 -12.41 1.10
CA SER A 76 -1.74 -12.41 2.23
C SER A 76 -2.73 -11.24 2.22
N LEU A 77 -2.53 -10.27 1.33
CA LEU A 77 -3.27 -9.01 1.27
C LEU A 77 -3.21 -8.27 2.63
N THR A 78 -2.01 -8.18 3.20
CA THR A 78 -1.76 -7.56 4.51
C THR A 78 -1.06 -6.22 4.35
N LEU A 79 -1.69 -5.16 4.84
CA LEU A 79 -1.11 -3.82 4.93
C LEU A 79 -0.18 -3.75 6.15
N MET A 80 0.95 -3.08 6.03
CA MET A 80 2.00 -3.05 7.05
C MET A 80 2.59 -1.65 7.18
N LEU A 81 3.02 -1.29 8.38
CA LEU A 81 3.92 -0.15 8.60
C LEU A 81 5.31 -0.67 8.95
N LEU A 82 6.30 -0.21 8.20
CA LEU A 82 7.71 -0.54 8.39
C LEU A 82 8.43 0.64 9.04
N ASP A 83 9.35 0.35 9.95
CA ASP A 83 10.26 1.36 10.50
C ASP A 83 11.44 1.64 9.55
N GLN A 84 12.41 2.43 10.01
CA GLN A 84 13.60 2.77 9.24
C GLN A 84 14.54 1.59 8.97
N GLN A 85 14.41 0.51 9.73
CA GLN A 85 15.16 -0.74 9.58
C GLN A 85 14.42 -1.75 8.70
N SER A 86 13.27 -1.36 8.13
CA SER A 86 12.35 -2.24 7.39
C SER A 86 11.74 -3.35 8.26
N GLU A 87 11.70 -3.16 9.58
CA GLU A 87 11.02 -4.07 10.49
C GLU A 87 9.54 -3.71 10.57
N THR A 88 8.69 -4.73 10.58
CA THR A 88 7.25 -4.55 10.66
C THR A 88 6.84 -4.13 12.06
N THR A 89 6.25 -2.94 12.17
CA THR A 89 5.77 -2.39 13.45
C THR A 89 4.32 -2.77 13.75
N ILE A 90 3.45 -2.71 12.74
CA ILE A 90 2.04 -3.09 12.85
C ILE A 90 1.48 -3.53 11.50
N THR A 91 0.45 -4.38 11.53
CA THR A 91 -0.17 -4.98 10.36
C THR A 91 -1.70 -4.95 10.40
N LEU A 92 -2.32 -4.91 9.23
CA LEU A 92 -3.76 -5.06 9.03
C LEU A 92 -4.04 -6.05 7.88
N PRO A 93 -4.59 -7.24 8.17
CA PRO A 93 -5.14 -8.10 7.13
C PRO A 93 -6.33 -7.39 6.45
N LEU A 94 -6.30 -7.24 5.13
CA LEU A 94 -7.36 -6.55 4.37
C LEU A 94 -8.49 -7.48 3.93
N ALA A 95 -8.31 -8.80 4.05
CA ALA A 95 -9.35 -9.77 3.72
C ALA A 95 -10.64 -9.48 4.51
N GLY A 96 -11.75 -9.31 3.80
CA GLY A 96 -13.05 -8.99 4.38
C GLY A 96 -13.23 -7.53 4.85
N LYS A 97 -12.23 -6.66 4.63
CA LYS A 97 -12.32 -5.22 4.94
C LYS A 97 -12.69 -4.42 3.70
N THR A 98 -13.42 -3.35 3.92
CA THR A 98 -13.68 -2.32 2.92
C THR A 98 -12.47 -1.38 2.79
N MET A 99 -12.40 -0.68 1.66
CA MET A 99 -11.41 0.38 1.44
C MET A 99 -11.44 1.45 2.54
N VAL A 100 -12.65 1.81 2.99
CA VAL A 100 -12.86 2.84 4.03
C VAL A 100 -12.30 2.36 5.36
N GLU A 101 -12.50 1.09 5.72
CA GLU A 101 -11.92 0.53 6.94
C GLU A 101 -10.38 0.49 6.88
N GLY A 102 -9.82 0.12 5.73
CA GLY A 102 -8.37 0.17 5.51
C GLY A 102 -7.81 1.59 5.62
N LEU A 103 -8.49 2.56 5.03
CA LEU A 103 -8.12 3.97 5.09
C LEU A 103 -8.20 4.53 6.51
N HIS A 104 -9.29 4.26 7.23
CA HIS A 104 -9.46 4.73 8.62
C HIS A 104 -8.41 4.13 9.54
N TRP A 105 -8.13 2.83 9.42
CA TRP A 105 -7.05 2.20 10.18
C TRP A 105 -5.72 2.88 9.90
N LEU A 106 -5.42 3.12 8.63
CA LEU A 106 -4.18 3.78 8.25
C LEU A 106 -4.11 5.20 8.85
N GLN A 107 -5.17 6.00 8.72
CA GLN A 107 -5.23 7.34 9.32
C GLN A 107 -4.97 7.34 10.83
N GLN A 108 -5.52 6.35 11.55
CA GLN A 108 -5.29 6.19 12.99
C GLN A 108 -3.81 5.94 13.29
N GLU A 109 -3.19 4.97 12.63
CA GLU A 109 -1.79 4.63 12.88
C GLU A 109 -0.84 5.74 12.43
N LEU A 110 -1.10 6.40 11.30
CA LEU A 110 -0.28 7.52 10.84
C LEU A 110 -0.34 8.71 11.81
N SER A 111 -1.49 8.92 12.47
CA SER A 111 -1.61 9.94 13.51
C SER A 111 -0.76 9.60 14.74
N HIS A 112 -0.70 8.33 15.15
CA HIS A 112 0.16 7.88 16.25
C HIS A 112 1.66 8.08 15.94
N LEU A 113 2.05 7.98 14.66
CA LEU A 113 3.43 8.22 14.21
C LEU A 113 3.76 9.72 14.03
N GLY A 114 2.78 10.60 14.26
CA GLY A 114 2.96 12.05 14.17
C GLY A 114 2.86 12.62 12.75
N ALA A 115 2.26 11.88 11.81
CA ALA A 115 1.92 12.40 10.49
C ALA A 115 0.55 13.11 10.50
N ASP A 116 0.37 14.06 9.59
CA ASP A 116 -0.93 14.73 9.39
C ASP A 116 -1.88 13.85 8.57
N ALA A 117 -2.44 12.83 9.23
CA ALA A 117 -3.32 11.84 8.60
C ALA A 117 -4.59 12.43 7.97
N SER A 118 -4.97 13.67 8.31
CA SER A 118 -6.12 14.35 7.69
C SER A 118 -5.94 14.59 6.19
N LYS A 119 -4.68 14.60 5.71
CA LYS A 119 -4.33 14.71 4.29
C LYS A 119 -4.59 13.43 3.50
N LEU A 120 -4.71 12.29 4.19
CA LEU A 120 -4.97 11.01 3.56
C LEU A 120 -6.45 10.92 3.18
N VAL A 121 -6.77 11.43 1.99
CA VAL A 121 -8.11 11.37 1.42
C VAL A 121 -8.12 10.45 0.21
N PHE A 122 -9.20 9.68 0.05
CA PHE A 122 -9.35 8.86 -1.13
C PHE A 122 -9.71 9.74 -2.33
N LEU A 123 -8.73 9.97 -3.21
CA LEU A 123 -8.90 10.73 -4.45
C LEU A 123 -9.58 9.84 -5.51
N GLY A 124 -10.86 9.50 -5.31
CA GLY A 124 -11.63 8.74 -6.30
C GLY A 124 -12.95 8.18 -5.79
N MET A 125 -14.05 8.90 -6.05
CA MET A 125 -15.44 8.42 -6.16
C MET A 125 -15.91 7.31 -5.21
N VAL A 126 -16.88 7.68 -4.36
CA VAL A 126 -17.86 6.79 -3.72
C VAL A 126 -18.37 5.78 -4.74
N GLN A 127 -17.88 4.57 -4.64
CA GLN A 127 -18.35 3.46 -5.42
C GLN A 127 -18.75 2.42 -4.40
N LYS A 128 -20.05 2.47 -4.03
CA LYS A 128 -20.69 1.41 -3.26
C LYS A 128 -20.59 0.15 -4.09
N TRP A 129 -19.92 -0.87 -3.58
CA TRP A 129 -19.81 -2.14 -4.27
C TRP A 129 -20.21 -3.29 -3.36
N GLN A 130 -21.30 -3.92 -3.75
CA GLN A 130 -21.79 -5.17 -3.19
C GLN A 130 -20.94 -6.29 -3.79
N PHE A 131 -20.50 -7.21 -2.93
CA PHE A 131 -20.00 -8.52 -3.34
C PHE A 131 -21.15 -9.39 -3.85
#